data_AF-A0A7X2TLY3-F1
#
_entry.id   AF-A0A7X2TLY3-F1
#
_cell.length_a   1.000
_cell.length_b   1.000
_cell.length_c   1.000
_cell.angle_alpha   90.00
_cell.angle_beta   90.00
_cell.angle_gamma   90.00
#
_symmetry.space_group_name_H-M   'P 1'
#
loop_
_entity.id
_entity.type
_entity.pdbx_description
1 polymer ?
#
loop_
_entity_poly.entity_id
_entity_poly.type
_entity_poly.pdbx_seq_one_letter_code
_entity_poly.pdbx_strand_id
1 'polypeptide(L)'
;MGIFINMIISKSVTREEWEKVYEETLLLVKKFPFAEKRKIKIHDVDTICLVPTEERETTYRWNREKTQIGWNTVGDYTYMRTAENYYLPRNLVGDNKVEPEAGDAIFGALPAYLPYDWNDEKFNHVYQEWGAKTQGEPYHMYLLAIACLIEARLGTKAFTYGDITRGQCKKAVEIANEYLESPIEMPDRCDVKRFLKRVSQLPLSENEQLDVFEKFYLGTKDAAFGAYIRQSFSNEAIEAFWKQEFAGYKLGTIGFNDCFYNYMLWGFDLERLCGYVSFQDGEGNLKYDIFIKCVMDAKFHLVDKNCEDALKIDQEEEHPYGIWTLMAQFAFSGAKNKKVNRYIPIKEIRSALNAGIGDKCNVDEIIDAYLAKEAEQMKINIMDEDVSDEDFDMAIRQDPADAFHQVMEKTRENGLEKLEKYDINDYDDMIFYEKGDTMRPVLMKSLGGSRKFLDTALEEEEFSELMEEDSRRRCEWLIEQNRYFLMRDKDWEKIFADIEENKESFGRYYPLFRVRIESDGLMDMSIALLINDDLYAYSKELAEQEEE
;
A
#
# COMPACT_ATOMS: atom_id res chain seq x y z
N MET A 1 4.66 1.10 10.89
CA MET A 1 3.78 1.34 9.72
C MET A 1 4.29 0.50 8.56
N GLY A 2 3.41 0.01 7.71
CA GLY A 2 3.74 -0.88 6.59
C GLY A 2 2.49 -1.20 5.79
N ILE A 3 2.69 -1.84 4.64
CA ILE A 3 1.62 -2.32 3.77
C ILE A 3 1.53 -3.84 3.91
N PHE A 4 0.39 -4.35 4.35
CA PHE A 4 0.21 -5.74 4.73
C PHE A 4 -0.85 -6.45 3.89
N ILE A 5 -0.60 -7.74 3.62
CA ILE A 5 -1.63 -8.69 3.20
C ILE A 5 -1.70 -9.75 4.29
N ASN A 6 -2.90 -9.96 4.83
CA ASN A 6 -3.22 -10.97 5.82
C ASN A 6 -4.22 -11.96 5.23
N MET A 7 -4.14 -13.20 5.67
CA MET A 7 -5.06 -14.25 5.25
C MET A 7 -5.48 -15.09 6.44
N ILE A 8 -6.78 -15.19 6.67
CA ILE A 8 -7.34 -16.08 7.68
C ILE A 8 -7.92 -17.31 7.01
N ILE A 9 -7.64 -18.49 7.54
CA ILE A 9 -8.19 -19.76 7.09
C ILE A 9 -8.96 -20.40 8.25
N SER A 10 -10.23 -20.73 8.05
CA SER A 10 -11.07 -21.42 9.05
C SER A 10 -10.52 -22.81 9.35
N LYS A 11 -10.51 -23.24 10.61
CA LYS A 11 -10.14 -24.61 10.99
C LYS A 11 -11.15 -25.68 10.54
N SER A 12 -12.25 -25.27 9.89
CA SER A 12 -13.19 -26.16 9.19
C SER A 12 -12.70 -26.61 7.81
N VAL A 13 -11.60 -26.05 7.30
CA VAL A 13 -10.96 -26.52 6.07
C VAL A 13 -10.41 -27.92 6.30
N THR A 14 -10.81 -28.84 5.44
CA THR A 14 -10.28 -30.20 5.43
C THR A 14 -8.94 -30.25 4.71
N ARG A 15 -8.18 -31.31 4.99
CA ARG A 15 -6.90 -31.55 4.32
C ARG A 15 -7.06 -31.65 2.80
N GLU A 16 -8.11 -32.32 2.31
CA GLU A 16 -8.38 -32.46 0.88
C GLU A 16 -8.70 -31.10 0.22
N GLU A 17 -9.51 -30.26 0.86
CA GLU A 17 -9.78 -28.90 0.40
C GLU A 17 -8.50 -28.07 0.32
N TRP A 18 -7.67 -28.11 1.37
CA TRP A 18 -6.41 -27.36 1.40
C TRP A 18 -5.41 -27.85 0.35
N GLU A 19 -5.17 -29.16 0.27
CA GLU A 19 -4.24 -29.75 -0.70
C GLU A 19 -4.63 -29.34 -2.13
N LYS A 20 -5.92 -29.40 -2.49
CA LYS A 20 -6.40 -28.99 -3.81
C LYS A 20 -6.09 -27.52 -4.11
N VAL A 21 -6.38 -26.61 -3.18
CA VAL A 21 -6.14 -25.17 -3.37
C VAL A 21 -4.66 -24.86 -3.40
N TYR A 22 -3.88 -25.48 -2.52
CA TYR A 22 -2.44 -25.32 -2.46
C TYR A 22 -1.77 -25.73 -3.78
N GLU A 23 -2.18 -26.83 -4.41
CA GLU A 23 -1.67 -27.23 -5.73
C GLU A 23 -1.94 -26.17 -6.81
N GLU A 24 -3.12 -25.52 -6.80
CA GLU A 24 -3.39 -24.39 -7.71
C GLU A 24 -2.48 -23.20 -7.41
N THR A 25 -2.11 -22.94 -6.15
CA THR A 25 -1.13 -21.88 -5.83
C THR A 25 0.24 -22.16 -6.45
N LEU A 26 0.67 -23.43 -6.52
CA LEU A 26 1.95 -23.81 -7.14
C LEU A 26 1.98 -23.53 -8.64
N LEU A 27 0.83 -23.58 -9.33
CA LEU A 27 0.74 -23.18 -10.73
C LEU A 27 1.09 -21.70 -10.90
N LEU A 28 0.52 -20.85 -10.04
CA LEU A 28 0.77 -19.41 -10.05
C LEU A 28 2.20 -19.08 -9.62
N VAL A 29 2.71 -19.72 -8.56
CA VAL A 29 4.09 -19.55 -8.09
C VAL A 29 5.12 -19.82 -9.20
N LYS A 30 4.89 -20.82 -10.05
CA LYS A 30 5.76 -21.11 -11.21
C LYS A 30 5.73 -20.07 -12.31
N LYS A 31 4.70 -19.21 -12.34
CA LYS A 31 4.47 -18.19 -13.38
C LYS A 31 4.81 -16.79 -12.90
N PHE A 32 4.63 -16.54 -11.61
CA PHE A 32 4.91 -15.26 -11.01
C PHE A 32 6.40 -15.08 -10.75
N PRO A 33 6.91 -13.85 -10.81
CA PRO A 33 8.32 -13.54 -10.56
C PRO A 33 8.63 -13.56 -9.06
N PHE A 34 8.12 -14.52 -8.27
CA PHE A 34 8.45 -14.58 -6.86
C PHE A 34 9.90 -14.97 -6.63
N ALA A 35 10.53 -14.33 -5.65
CA ALA A 35 11.90 -14.58 -5.26
C ALA A 35 12.04 -15.05 -3.81
N GLU A 36 12.97 -15.97 -3.59
CA GLU A 36 13.43 -16.39 -2.28
C GLU A 36 14.89 -16.01 -2.04
N LYS A 37 15.19 -15.52 -0.84
CA LYS A 37 16.58 -15.38 -0.38
C LYS A 37 17.14 -16.74 0.01
N ARG A 38 18.19 -17.20 -0.66
CA ARG A 38 18.88 -18.46 -0.37
C ARG A 38 20.39 -18.30 -0.33
N LYS A 39 21.04 -19.19 0.41
CA LYS A 39 22.47 -19.45 0.31
C LYS A 39 22.67 -20.69 -0.57
N ILE A 40 23.32 -20.52 -1.71
CA ILE A 40 23.63 -21.60 -2.67
C ILE A 40 25.12 -21.55 -3.03
N LYS A 41 25.62 -22.61 -3.65
CA LYS A 41 26.99 -22.63 -4.21
C LYS A 41 26.94 -22.23 -5.68
N ILE A 42 27.65 -21.17 -6.03
CA ILE A 42 27.84 -20.69 -7.40
C ILE A 42 29.35 -20.76 -7.63
N HIS A 43 29.79 -21.57 -8.59
CA HIS A 43 31.23 -21.82 -8.84
C HIS A 43 32.01 -22.17 -7.56
N ASP A 44 31.44 -23.07 -6.74
CA ASP A 44 31.94 -23.49 -5.41
C ASP A 44 31.99 -22.42 -4.30
N VAL A 45 31.64 -21.16 -4.61
CA VAL A 45 31.54 -20.06 -3.66
C VAL A 45 30.15 -19.99 -3.04
N ASP A 46 30.11 -19.97 -1.71
CA ASP A 46 28.90 -19.89 -0.90
C ASP A 46 28.26 -18.49 -1.00
N THR A 47 27.20 -18.35 -1.80
CA THR A 47 26.63 -17.06 -2.19
C THR A 47 25.19 -16.90 -1.69
N ILE A 48 24.89 -15.75 -1.06
CA ILE A 48 23.52 -15.36 -0.70
C ILE A 48 22.91 -14.57 -1.87
N CYS A 49 21.83 -15.07 -2.44
CA CYS A 49 21.19 -14.50 -3.63
C CYS A 49 19.66 -14.70 -3.59
N LEU A 50 18.99 -14.08 -4.57
CA LEU A 50 17.61 -14.36 -4.92
C LEU A 50 17.56 -15.52 -5.89
N VAL A 51 16.67 -16.47 -5.62
CA VAL A 51 16.30 -17.53 -6.57
C VAL A 51 14.81 -17.46 -6.85
N PRO A 52 14.31 -18.00 -7.98
CA PRO A 52 12.88 -18.18 -8.17
C PRO A 52 12.26 -19.03 -7.06
N THR A 53 11.08 -18.63 -6.57
CA THR A 53 10.32 -19.39 -5.56
C THR A 53 9.89 -20.75 -6.11
N GLU A 54 10.03 -21.78 -5.29
CA GLU A 54 9.57 -23.14 -5.58
C GLU A 54 9.04 -23.80 -4.30
N GLU A 55 8.21 -24.84 -4.45
CA GLU A 55 7.90 -25.69 -3.31
C GLU A 55 9.16 -26.41 -2.84
N ARG A 56 9.40 -26.39 -1.53
CA ARG A 56 10.51 -27.12 -0.93
C ARG A 56 10.27 -27.49 0.51
N GLU A 57 11.05 -28.46 0.96
CA GLU A 57 11.17 -28.78 2.36
C GLU A 57 12.15 -27.79 3.03
N THR A 58 11.71 -27.13 4.09
CA THR A 58 12.52 -26.19 4.87
C THR A 58 12.52 -26.56 6.34
N THR A 59 13.61 -26.27 7.05
CA THR A 59 13.64 -26.42 8.51
C THR A 59 12.82 -25.33 9.18
N TYR A 60 12.01 -25.70 10.17
CA TYR A 60 11.18 -24.77 10.90
C TYR A 60 12.05 -23.73 11.65
N ARG A 61 11.72 -22.45 11.50
CA ARG A 61 12.54 -21.32 12.03
C ARG A 61 12.85 -21.46 13.52
N TRP A 62 11.90 -21.98 14.29
CA TRP A 62 11.98 -22.10 15.75
C TRP A 62 12.39 -23.49 16.23
N ASN A 63 12.48 -24.47 15.33
CA ASN A 63 12.93 -25.81 15.64
C ASN A 63 13.59 -26.44 14.40
N ARG A 64 14.93 -26.43 14.37
CA ARG A 64 15.72 -26.97 13.25
C ARG A 64 15.61 -28.48 13.06
N GLU A 65 15.04 -29.20 14.03
CA GLU A 65 14.78 -30.65 13.94
C GLU A 65 13.44 -30.97 13.27
N LYS A 66 12.58 -29.97 13.08
CA LYS A 66 11.32 -30.11 12.35
C LYS A 66 11.47 -29.53 10.95
N THR A 67 10.98 -30.27 9.96
CA THR A 67 10.84 -29.77 8.60
C THR A 67 9.38 -29.46 8.27
N GLN A 68 9.20 -28.55 7.32
CA GLN A 68 7.91 -28.15 6.79
C GLN A 68 8.01 -28.07 5.27
N ILE A 69 6.95 -28.47 4.59
CA ILE A 69 6.83 -28.38 3.13
C ILE A 69 5.92 -27.21 2.80
N GLY A 70 6.35 -26.36 1.88
CA GLY A 70 5.64 -25.17 1.46
C GLY A 70 6.46 -24.40 0.43
N TRP A 71 5.91 -23.28 -0.03
CA TRP A 71 6.67 -22.30 -0.81
C TRP A 71 6.82 -21.01 -0.01
N ASN A 72 7.82 -20.22 -0.36
CA ASN A 72 8.17 -19.01 0.35
C ASN A 72 8.48 -17.87 -0.63
N THR A 73 8.23 -16.62 -0.27
CA THR A 73 8.69 -15.47 -1.06
C THR A 73 9.07 -14.31 -0.15
N VAL A 74 10.11 -13.58 -0.54
CA VAL A 74 10.55 -12.34 0.12
C VAL A 74 10.44 -11.14 -0.80
N GLY A 75 10.07 -11.33 -2.07
CA GLY A 75 10.12 -10.28 -3.05
C GLY A 75 9.91 -10.74 -4.48
N ASP A 76 10.38 -9.90 -5.39
CA ASP A 76 10.28 -10.03 -6.83
C ASP A 76 11.64 -10.37 -7.45
N TYR A 77 11.67 -11.34 -8.36
CA TYR A 77 12.86 -11.82 -9.04
C TYR A 77 13.21 -10.98 -10.27
N THR A 78 12.26 -10.26 -10.86
CA THR A 78 12.50 -9.42 -12.04
C THR A 78 13.17 -8.11 -11.64
N TYR A 79 12.56 -7.38 -10.72
CA TYR A 79 12.98 -6.08 -10.20
C TYR A 79 13.94 -6.20 -8.99
N MET A 80 14.13 -7.40 -8.43
CA MET A 80 14.95 -7.66 -7.24
C MET A 80 14.54 -6.86 -5.99
N ARG A 81 13.31 -6.34 -6.00
CA ARG A 81 12.72 -5.64 -4.86
C ARG A 81 12.24 -6.65 -3.84
N THR A 82 12.58 -6.43 -2.57
CA THR A 82 12.25 -7.35 -1.48
C THR A 82 11.68 -6.59 -0.28
N ALA A 83 10.88 -7.28 0.52
CA ALA A 83 10.46 -6.80 1.83
C ALA A 83 10.48 -7.95 2.85
N GLU A 84 9.36 -8.21 3.52
CA GLU A 84 9.29 -9.28 4.53
C GLU A 84 8.83 -10.62 3.92
N ASN A 85 9.06 -11.68 4.68
CA ASN A 85 8.93 -13.06 4.23
C ASN A 85 7.50 -13.60 4.35
N TYR A 86 6.97 -14.15 3.27
CA TYR A 86 5.67 -14.82 3.19
C TYR A 86 5.86 -16.31 2.91
N TYR A 87 5.40 -17.14 3.82
CA TYR A 87 5.44 -18.60 3.70
C TYR A 87 4.02 -19.13 3.59
N LEU A 88 3.79 -20.10 2.71
CA LEU A 88 2.54 -20.84 2.64
C LEU A 88 2.80 -22.34 2.84
N PRO A 89 2.33 -22.95 3.94
CA PRO A 89 2.55 -24.37 4.20
C PRO A 89 1.65 -25.26 3.33
N ARG A 90 2.24 -26.31 2.75
CA ARG A 90 1.49 -27.42 2.13
C ARG A 90 0.63 -28.15 3.15
N ASN A 91 1.17 -28.38 4.34
CA ASN A 91 0.51 -29.13 5.41
C ASN A 91 -0.07 -28.20 6.48
N LEU A 92 -0.79 -27.14 6.06
CA LEU A 92 -1.48 -26.22 6.98
C LEU A 92 -2.44 -27.00 7.90
N VAL A 93 -3.29 -27.81 7.27
CA VAL A 93 -4.18 -28.77 7.93
C VAL A 93 -3.39 -30.06 8.18
N GLY A 94 -2.52 -30.04 9.19
CA GLY A 94 -1.73 -31.20 9.62
C GLY A 94 -2.57 -32.28 10.33
N ASP A 95 -1.97 -33.02 11.27
CA ASP A 95 -2.70 -33.97 12.15
C ASP A 95 -3.63 -33.28 13.17
N ASN A 96 -3.71 -31.95 13.12
CA ASN A 96 -4.62 -31.16 13.94
C ASN A 96 -6.07 -31.51 13.56
N LYS A 97 -6.93 -31.63 14.56
CA LYS A 97 -8.35 -31.96 14.35
C LYS A 97 -8.98 -30.82 13.55
N VAL A 98 -9.46 -31.11 12.34
CA VAL A 98 -10.45 -30.28 11.65
C VAL A 98 -11.56 -29.95 12.66
N GLU A 99 -11.96 -28.69 12.70
CA GLU A 99 -13.02 -28.17 13.56
C GLU A 99 -14.22 -27.81 12.66
N PRO A 100 -15.18 -28.73 12.42
CA PRO A 100 -16.30 -28.47 11.50
C PRO A 100 -17.13 -27.24 11.86
N GLU A 101 -17.18 -26.91 13.16
CA GLU A 101 -17.93 -25.80 13.72
C GLU A 101 -17.13 -24.48 13.81
N ALA A 102 -15.92 -24.42 13.23
CA ALA A 102 -15.05 -23.24 13.29
C ALA A 102 -15.64 -21.95 12.66
N GLY A 103 -16.72 -22.08 11.88
CA GLY A 103 -17.42 -20.95 11.29
C GLY A 103 -16.65 -20.23 10.19
N ASP A 104 -17.08 -19.00 9.90
CA ASP A 104 -16.53 -18.14 8.84
C ASP A 104 -15.16 -17.57 9.23
N ALA A 105 -14.21 -17.57 8.30
CA ALA A 105 -12.85 -17.07 8.52
C ALA A 105 -12.79 -15.56 8.87
N ILE A 106 -13.82 -14.77 8.57
CA ILE A 106 -13.89 -13.35 8.93
C ILE A 106 -13.71 -13.11 10.42
N PHE A 107 -14.13 -14.05 11.27
CA PHE A 107 -14.00 -13.98 12.72
C PHE A 107 -12.55 -13.76 13.17
N GLY A 108 -11.57 -14.35 12.48
CA GLY A 108 -10.16 -14.15 12.82
C GLY A 108 -9.63 -12.74 12.57
N ALA A 109 -10.33 -11.94 11.76
CA ALA A 109 -9.95 -10.56 11.48
C ALA A 109 -10.67 -9.54 12.37
N LEU A 110 -11.80 -9.91 13.00
CA LEU A 110 -12.64 -8.94 13.73
C LEU A 110 -11.89 -8.25 14.89
N PRO A 111 -11.13 -8.95 15.77
CA PRO A 111 -10.42 -8.31 16.88
C PRO A 111 -9.35 -7.30 16.46
N ALA A 112 -8.88 -7.36 15.21
CA ALA A 112 -7.90 -6.41 14.68
C ALA A 112 -8.52 -5.04 14.35
N TYR A 113 -9.84 -4.98 14.16
CA TYR A 113 -10.51 -3.79 13.62
C TYR A 113 -11.70 -3.31 14.44
N LEU A 114 -12.29 -4.19 15.24
CA LEU A 114 -13.46 -3.92 16.06
C LEU A 114 -13.10 -4.14 17.55
N PRO A 115 -13.85 -3.54 18.50
CA PRO A 115 -13.53 -3.54 19.93
C PRO A 115 -13.84 -4.88 20.61
N TYR A 116 -13.36 -5.98 20.03
CA TYR A 116 -13.45 -7.33 20.58
C TYR A 116 -12.20 -7.70 21.39
N ASP A 117 -12.38 -8.58 22.38
CA ASP A 117 -11.25 -9.17 23.11
C ASP A 117 -10.60 -10.27 22.25
N TRP A 118 -9.28 -10.17 22.05
CA TRP A 118 -8.47 -11.17 21.37
C TRP A 118 -8.51 -12.55 22.05
N ASN A 119 -8.85 -12.60 23.34
CA ASN A 119 -8.94 -13.86 24.09
C ASN A 119 -10.32 -14.52 23.99
N ASP A 120 -11.31 -13.91 23.34
CA ASP A 120 -12.62 -14.54 23.13
C ASP A 120 -12.46 -15.75 22.19
N GLU A 121 -12.83 -16.93 22.70
CA GLU A 121 -12.63 -18.23 22.05
C GLU A 121 -13.24 -18.27 20.64
N LYS A 122 -14.35 -17.54 20.40
CA LYS A 122 -15.04 -17.53 19.11
C LYS A 122 -14.19 -16.99 17.95
N PHE A 123 -13.11 -16.25 18.23
CA PHE A 123 -12.20 -15.73 17.21
C PHE A 123 -10.95 -16.60 16.98
N ASN A 124 -10.77 -17.67 17.77
CA ASN A 124 -9.55 -18.50 17.79
C ASN A 124 -9.68 -19.81 17.00
N HIS A 125 -10.78 -19.98 16.26
CA HIS A 125 -11.07 -21.15 15.42
C HIS A 125 -10.50 -21.03 13.99
N VAL A 126 -9.37 -20.35 13.85
CA VAL A 126 -8.74 -20.07 12.56
C VAL A 126 -7.24 -20.34 12.59
N TYR A 127 -6.65 -20.52 11.42
CA TYR A 127 -5.23 -20.34 11.16
C TYR A 127 -5.02 -18.90 10.65
N GLN A 128 -4.07 -18.20 11.24
CA GLN A 128 -3.65 -16.88 10.78
C GLN A 128 -2.40 -17.05 9.92
N GLU A 129 -2.57 -16.91 8.61
CA GLU A 129 -1.49 -16.94 7.65
C GLU A 129 -1.12 -15.52 7.23
N TRP A 130 0.18 -15.33 6.97
CA TRP A 130 0.77 -14.04 6.56
C TRP A 130 0.61 -12.92 7.61
N GLY A 131 0.58 -11.66 7.19
CA GLY A 131 0.69 -10.48 8.06
C GLY A 131 2.10 -9.88 8.16
N ALA A 132 3.03 -10.37 7.34
CA ALA A 132 4.28 -9.69 7.03
C ALA A 132 4.01 -8.41 6.21
N LYS A 133 5.05 -7.58 5.99
CA LYS A 133 4.97 -6.36 5.15
C LYS A 133 5.43 -6.63 3.71
N THR A 134 4.56 -6.31 2.76
CA THR A 134 4.91 -6.19 1.34
C THR A 134 5.54 -4.85 1.00
N GLN A 135 5.24 -3.81 1.79
CA GLN A 135 5.58 -2.40 1.53
C GLN A 135 5.03 -1.82 0.21
N GLY A 136 4.16 -2.54 -0.49
CA GLY A 136 3.68 -2.16 -1.83
C GLY A 136 4.69 -2.45 -2.94
N GLU A 137 5.75 -3.22 -2.67
CA GLU A 137 6.73 -3.65 -3.67
C GLU A 137 6.06 -4.54 -4.75
N PRO A 138 6.65 -4.70 -5.95
CA PRO A 138 6.00 -5.35 -7.11
C PRO A 138 5.34 -6.71 -6.81
N TYR A 139 5.93 -7.52 -5.93
CA TYR A 139 5.40 -8.82 -5.53
C TYR A 139 4.09 -8.78 -4.73
N HIS A 140 3.66 -7.61 -4.25
CA HIS A 140 2.38 -7.39 -3.56
C HIS A 140 1.21 -7.89 -4.40
N MET A 141 1.16 -7.51 -5.68
CA MET A 141 0.04 -7.87 -6.57
C MET A 141 -0.03 -9.37 -6.84
N TYR A 142 1.12 -10.03 -6.98
CA TYR A 142 1.18 -11.48 -7.15
C TYR A 142 0.79 -12.23 -5.87
N LEU A 143 1.16 -11.72 -4.68
CA LEU A 143 0.70 -12.27 -3.41
C LEU A 143 -0.82 -12.11 -3.24
N LEU A 144 -1.36 -10.96 -3.61
CA LEU A 144 -2.81 -10.74 -3.58
C LEU A 144 -3.55 -11.66 -4.55
N ALA A 145 -2.97 -11.97 -5.71
CA ALA A 145 -3.53 -12.91 -6.68
C ALA A 145 -3.65 -14.32 -6.09
N ILE A 146 -2.62 -14.78 -5.36
CA ILE A 146 -2.67 -16.04 -4.59
C ILE A 146 -3.76 -15.97 -3.52
N ALA A 147 -3.87 -14.87 -2.79
CA ALA A 147 -4.89 -14.69 -1.74
C ALA A 147 -6.31 -14.78 -2.30
N CYS A 148 -6.57 -14.08 -3.41
CA CYS A 148 -7.85 -14.10 -4.13
C CYS A 148 -8.19 -15.51 -4.65
N LEU A 149 -7.19 -16.26 -5.15
CA LEU A 149 -7.38 -17.67 -5.51
C LEU A 149 -7.84 -18.50 -4.31
N ILE A 150 -7.15 -18.39 -3.18
CA ILE A 150 -7.47 -19.16 -1.98
C ILE A 150 -8.88 -18.81 -1.49
N GLU A 151 -9.23 -17.53 -1.42
CA GLU A 151 -10.56 -17.09 -1.01
C GLU A 151 -11.66 -17.56 -1.98
N ALA A 152 -11.43 -17.48 -3.29
CA ALA A 152 -12.40 -17.93 -4.29
C ALA A 152 -12.65 -19.45 -4.24
N ARG A 153 -11.64 -20.25 -3.89
CA ARG A 153 -11.77 -21.72 -3.80
C ARG A 153 -12.34 -22.20 -2.47
N LEU A 154 -12.02 -21.52 -1.37
CA LEU A 154 -12.47 -21.90 -0.02
C LEU A 154 -13.73 -21.16 0.45
N GLY A 155 -14.15 -20.11 -0.26
CA GLY A 155 -15.34 -19.33 0.06
C GLY A 155 -15.27 -18.72 1.47
N THR A 156 -16.30 -18.93 2.28
CA THR A 156 -16.38 -18.42 3.66
C THR A 156 -15.32 -18.98 4.60
N LYS A 157 -14.62 -20.07 4.20
CA LYS A 157 -13.53 -20.66 4.99
C LYS A 157 -12.19 -19.94 4.81
N ALA A 158 -12.11 -18.91 3.96
CA ALA A 158 -10.95 -18.05 3.86
C ALA A 158 -11.36 -16.57 3.84
N PHE A 159 -10.44 -15.71 4.27
CA PHE A 159 -10.66 -14.27 4.30
C PHE A 159 -9.35 -13.49 4.16
N THR A 160 -9.22 -12.76 3.06
CA THR A 160 -8.08 -11.88 2.78
C THR A 160 -8.39 -10.48 3.27
N TYR A 161 -7.45 -9.83 3.95
CA TYR A 161 -7.60 -8.45 4.44
C TYR A 161 -6.24 -7.75 4.61
N GLY A 162 -6.25 -6.44 4.83
CA GLY A 162 -5.04 -5.64 5.01
C GLY A 162 -5.13 -4.31 4.26
N ASP A 163 -3.99 -3.83 3.81
CA ASP A 163 -3.84 -2.61 3.01
C ASP A 163 -4.06 -2.93 1.53
N ILE A 164 -5.33 -3.16 1.18
CA ILE A 164 -5.75 -3.63 -0.14
C ILE A 164 -6.94 -2.81 -0.61
N THR A 165 -6.93 -2.39 -1.88
CA THR A 165 -8.07 -1.73 -2.55
C THR A 165 -8.91 -2.73 -3.35
N ARG A 166 -10.13 -2.35 -3.71
CA ARG A 166 -10.96 -3.13 -4.64
C ARG A 166 -10.33 -3.20 -6.04
N GLY A 167 -9.72 -2.12 -6.51
CA GLY A 167 -8.97 -2.08 -7.77
C GLY A 167 -7.81 -3.09 -7.79
N GLN A 168 -7.04 -3.19 -6.71
CA GLN A 168 -5.96 -4.17 -6.58
C GLN A 168 -6.50 -5.60 -6.61
N CYS A 169 -7.61 -5.91 -5.92
CA CYS A 169 -8.24 -7.21 -6.03
C CYS A 169 -8.66 -7.53 -7.47
N LYS A 170 -9.16 -6.53 -8.22
CA LYS A 170 -9.57 -6.69 -9.62
C LYS A 170 -8.37 -7.05 -10.48
N LYS A 171 -7.29 -6.28 -10.37
CA LYS A 171 -6.07 -6.54 -11.12
C LYS A 171 -5.42 -7.88 -10.74
N ALA A 172 -5.41 -8.23 -9.45
CA ALA A 172 -4.89 -9.49 -8.96
C ALA A 172 -5.67 -10.71 -9.49
N VAL A 173 -7.00 -10.61 -9.55
CA VAL A 173 -7.87 -11.65 -10.14
C VAL A 173 -7.64 -11.76 -11.65
N GLU A 174 -7.48 -10.65 -12.36
CA GLU A 174 -7.12 -10.66 -13.79
C GLU A 174 -5.80 -11.41 -14.01
N ILE A 175 -4.75 -11.07 -13.25
CA ILE A 175 -3.44 -11.73 -13.32
C ILE A 175 -3.53 -13.23 -13.00
N ALA A 176 -4.28 -13.64 -11.98
CA ALA A 176 -4.46 -15.05 -11.65
C ALA A 176 -5.15 -15.81 -12.80
N ASN A 177 -6.20 -15.22 -13.37
CA ASN A 177 -7.01 -15.83 -14.42
C ASN A 177 -6.28 -16.02 -15.76
N GLU A 178 -5.14 -15.36 -15.97
CA GLU A 178 -4.26 -15.63 -17.12
C GLU A 178 -3.69 -17.06 -17.11
N TYR A 179 -3.55 -17.67 -15.92
CA TYR A 179 -2.86 -18.95 -15.74
C TYR A 179 -3.74 -20.07 -15.17
N LEU A 180 -4.89 -19.74 -14.58
CA LEU A 180 -5.80 -20.72 -14.00
C LEU A 180 -6.67 -21.39 -15.07
N GLU A 181 -6.81 -22.72 -14.97
CA GLU A 181 -7.71 -23.48 -15.85
C GLU A 181 -9.19 -23.10 -15.62
N SER A 182 -9.56 -22.88 -14.36
CA SER A 182 -10.89 -22.38 -13.97
C SER A 182 -10.75 -20.96 -13.43
N PRO A 183 -11.31 -19.94 -14.11
CA PRO A 183 -11.29 -18.58 -13.62
C PRO A 183 -11.86 -18.44 -12.20
N ILE A 184 -11.33 -17.49 -11.43
CA ILE A 184 -11.85 -17.02 -10.15
C ILE A 184 -12.60 -15.71 -10.32
N GLU A 185 -13.56 -15.49 -9.44
CA GLU A 185 -14.23 -14.20 -9.30
C GLU A 185 -13.56 -13.34 -8.22
N MET A 186 -13.93 -12.06 -8.19
CA MET A 186 -13.54 -11.14 -7.13
C MET A 186 -13.98 -11.62 -5.74
N PRO A 187 -13.15 -11.41 -4.69
CA PRO A 187 -13.53 -11.67 -3.31
C PRO A 187 -14.87 -11.04 -2.93
N ASP A 188 -15.62 -11.66 -2.02
CA ASP A 188 -16.98 -11.20 -1.67
C ASP A 188 -17.00 -9.74 -1.24
N ARG A 189 -16.01 -9.30 -0.45
CA ARG A 189 -15.83 -7.90 0.02
C ARG A 189 -15.74 -6.84 -1.09
N CYS A 190 -15.55 -7.25 -2.34
CA CYS A 190 -15.51 -6.37 -3.51
C CYS A 190 -16.88 -6.21 -4.20
N ASP A 191 -17.89 -6.98 -3.79
CA ASP A 191 -19.27 -6.91 -4.27
C ASP A 191 -20.23 -6.64 -3.11
N VAL A 192 -20.99 -5.54 -3.21
CA VAL A 192 -21.84 -5.05 -2.13
C VAL A 192 -22.91 -6.07 -1.71
N LYS A 193 -23.46 -6.83 -2.66
CA LYS A 193 -24.55 -7.78 -2.41
C LYS A 193 -24.02 -9.09 -1.87
N ARG A 194 -22.94 -9.62 -2.45
CA ARG A 194 -22.30 -10.85 -1.95
C ARG A 194 -21.76 -10.64 -0.56
N PHE A 195 -21.08 -9.52 -0.30
CA PHE A 195 -20.51 -9.27 1.01
C PHE A 195 -21.59 -9.12 2.07
N LEU A 196 -22.64 -8.32 1.81
CA LEU A 196 -23.74 -8.19 2.77
C LEU A 196 -24.42 -9.54 3.02
N LYS A 197 -24.63 -10.34 1.98
CA LYS A 197 -25.21 -11.69 2.13
C LYS A 197 -24.36 -12.55 3.06
N ARG A 198 -23.04 -12.56 2.90
CA ARG A 198 -22.11 -13.27 3.81
C ARG A 198 -22.21 -12.73 5.23
N VAL A 199 -22.15 -11.41 5.41
CA VAL A 199 -22.21 -10.76 6.73
C VAL A 199 -23.54 -11.03 7.45
N SER A 200 -24.66 -11.03 6.73
CA SER A 200 -25.99 -11.30 7.29
C SER A 200 -26.16 -12.71 7.87
N GLN A 201 -25.28 -13.65 7.49
CA GLN A 201 -25.28 -15.03 7.96
C GLN A 201 -24.39 -15.23 9.19
N LEU A 202 -23.61 -14.22 9.58
CA LEU A 202 -22.75 -14.28 10.76
C LEU A 202 -23.63 -14.27 12.02
N PRO A 203 -23.28 -15.06 13.05
CA PRO A 203 -24.00 -15.12 14.33
C PRO A 203 -23.70 -13.88 15.20
N LEU A 204 -23.98 -12.69 14.66
CA LEU A 204 -23.75 -11.38 15.26
C LEU A 204 -25.07 -10.62 15.33
N SER A 205 -25.16 -9.63 16.23
CA SER A 205 -26.29 -8.70 16.22
C SER A 205 -26.29 -7.86 14.94
N GLU A 206 -27.45 -7.32 14.56
CA GLU A 206 -27.58 -6.50 13.35
C GLU A 206 -26.65 -5.27 13.35
N ASN A 207 -26.40 -4.67 14.53
CA ASN A 207 -25.44 -3.57 14.68
C ASN A 207 -24.00 -4.03 14.42
N GLU A 208 -23.59 -5.17 15.00
CA GLU A 208 -22.26 -5.74 14.76
C GLU A 208 -22.08 -6.17 13.29
N GLN A 209 -23.15 -6.66 12.65
CA GLN A 209 -23.14 -6.94 11.21
C GLN A 209 -22.87 -5.66 10.40
N LEU A 210 -23.47 -4.53 10.78
CA LEU A 210 -23.18 -3.24 10.13
C LEU A 210 -21.73 -2.82 10.35
N ASP A 211 -21.18 -2.99 11.56
CA ASP A 211 -19.75 -2.73 11.84
C ASP A 211 -18.84 -3.55 10.92
N VAL A 212 -19.09 -4.86 10.80
CA VAL A 212 -18.30 -5.75 9.91
C VAL A 212 -18.46 -5.33 8.44
N PHE A 213 -19.68 -5.05 8.00
CA PHE A 213 -19.96 -4.70 6.62
C PHE A 213 -19.28 -3.38 6.23
N GLU A 214 -19.40 -2.36 7.07
CA GLU A 214 -18.69 -1.09 6.89
C GLU A 214 -17.19 -1.34 6.82
N LYS A 215 -16.64 -2.05 7.81
CA LYS A 215 -15.20 -2.06 7.99
C LYS A 215 -14.44 -2.75 6.86
N PHE A 216 -15.02 -3.82 6.31
CA PHE A 216 -14.34 -4.69 5.36
C PHE A 216 -14.83 -4.57 3.91
N TYR A 217 -15.93 -3.87 3.65
CA TYR A 217 -16.35 -3.60 2.29
C TYR A 217 -15.33 -2.68 1.60
N LEU A 218 -14.77 -3.15 0.48
CA LEU A 218 -13.73 -2.44 -0.28
C LEU A 218 -14.29 -1.53 -1.38
N GLY A 219 -15.60 -1.57 -1.65
CA GLY A 219 -16.17 -0.69 -2.67
C GLY A 219 -16.32 0.75 -2.19
N THR A 220 -16.63 1.65 -3.12
CA THR A 220 -16.87 3.06 -2.83
C THR A 220 -18.05 3.24 -1.87
N LYS A 221 -17.81 3.96 -0.77
CA LYS A 221 -18.81 4.25 0.26
C LYS A 221 -19.37 5.66 0.11
N ASP A 222 -20.31 5.83 -0.81
CA ASP A 222 -20.96 7.09 -1.15
C ASP A 222 -22.45 7.13 -0.73
N ALA A 223 -23.23 8.04 -1.33
CA ALA A 223 -24.66 8.13 -1.09
C ALA A 223 -25.44 6.86 -1.49
N ALA A 224 -25.00 6.14 -2.52
CA ALA A 224 -25.62 4.88 -2.95
C ALA A 224 -25.35 3.77 -1.94
N PHE A 225 -24.12 3.70 -1.40
CA PHE A 225 -23.80 2.82 -0.28
C PHE A 225 -24.68 3.12 0.94
N GLY A 226 -24.81 4.38 1.34
CA GLY A 226 -25.68 4.76 2.45
C GLY A 226 -27.16 4.45 2.22
N ALA A 227 -27.65 4.60 0.98
CA ALA A 227 -29.01 4.19 0.62
C ALA A 227 -29.19 2.67 0.74
N TYR A 228 -28.17 1.90 0.38
CA TYR A 228 -28.16 0.45 0.53
C TYR A 228 -28.18 0.02 2.00
N ILE A 229 -27.42 0.69 2.87
CA ILE A 229 -27.47 0.47 4.33
C ILE A 229 -28.88 0.68 4.87
N ARG A 230 -29.53 1.81 4.53
CA ARG A 230 -30.90 2.13 4.98
C ARG A 230 -31.96 1.15 4.47
N GLN A 231 -31.69 0.43 3.38
CA GLN A 231 -32.58 -0.62 2.86
C GLN A 231 -32.33 -1.98 3.53
N SER A 232 -31.13 -2.19 4.06
CA SER A 232 -30.64 -3.51 4.49
C SER A 232 -30.65 -3.70 6.00
N PHE A 233 -30.56 -2.60 6.75
CA PHE A 233 -30.48 -2.61 8.21
C PHE A 233 -31.63 -1.82 8.83
N SER A 234 -32.06 -2.23 10.01
CA SER A 234 -33.05 -1.51 10.82
C SER A 234 -32.55 -0.11 11.21
N ASN A 235 -33.50 0.81 11.44
CA ASN A 235 -33.15 2.14 11.93
C ASN A 235 -32.47 2.06 13.29
N GLU A 236 -32.86 1.11 14.14
CA GLU A 236 -32.29 0.88 15.45
C GLU A 236 -30.80 0.50 15.37
N ALA A 237 -30.44 -0.40 14.46
CA ALA A 237 -29.04 -0.78 14.21
C ALA A 237 -28.23 0.39 13.67
N ILE A 238 -28.77 1.14 12.70
CA ILE A 238 -28.11 2.32 12.12
C ILE A 238 -27.88 3.41 13.18
N GLU A 239 -28.86 3.64 14.06
CA GLU A 239 -28.73 4.60 15.16
C GLU A 239 -27.68 4.17 16.18
N ALA A 240 -27.64 2.88 16.53
CA ALA A 240 -26.64 2.33 17.45
C ALA A 240 -25.22 2.49 16.88
N PHE A 241 -25.04 2.15 15.61
CA PHE A 241 -23.78 2.29 14.87
C PHE A 241 -23.26 3.71 14.94
N TRP A 242 -24.06 4.70 14.51
CA TRP A 242 -23.60 6.09 14.51
C TRP A 242 -23.38 6.66 15.90
N LYS A 243 -24.18 6.27 16.90
CA LYS A 243 -23.94 6.66 18.30
C LYS A 243 -22.58 6.14 18.79
N GLN A 244 -22.24 4.89 18.44
CA GLN A 244 -20.95 4.28 18.79
C GLN A 244 -19.79 4.99 18.08
N GLU A 245 -19.90 5.22 16.77
CA GLU A 245 -18.87 5.90 15.97
C GLU A 245 -18.57 7.31 16.50
N PHE A 246 -19.60 8.12 16.78
CA PHE A 246 -19.40 9.47 17.31
C PHE A 246 -18.98 9.50 18.79
N ALA A 247 -19.30 8.48 19.59
CA ALA A 247 -18.93 8.45 21.01
C ALA A 247 -17.40 8.45 21.23
N GLY A 248 -16.64 7.93 20.28
CA GLY A 248 -15.17 7.85 20.36
C GLY A 248 -14.45 9.18 20.09
N TYR A 249 -15.13 10.20 19.55
CA TYR A 249 -14.46 11.38 19.02
C TYR A 249 -14.98 12.70 19.59
N LYS A 250 -14.05 13.63 19.82
CA LYS A 250 -14.36 15.00 20.25
C LYS A 250 -14.43 15.93 19.04
N LEU A 251 -15.29 16.94 19.12
CA LEU A 251 -15.38 18.01 18.12
C LEU A 251 -14.01 18.63 17.84
N GLY A 252 -13.72 18.87 16.56
CA GLY A 252 -12.46 19.45 16.10
C GLY A 252 -11.29 18.46 15.97
N THR A 253 -11.46 17.19 16.35
CA THR A 253 -10.45 16.15 16.10
C THR A 253 -10.54 15.62 14.67
N ILE A 254 -9.44 15.07 14.16
CA ILE A 254 -9.38 14.43 12.84
C ILE A 254 -10.41 13.30 12.74
N GLY A 255 -10.49 12.44 13.77
CA GLY A 255 -11.44 11.32 13.80
C GLY A 255 -12.91 11.78 13.77
N PHE A 256 -13.25 12.87 14.45
CA PHE A 256 -14.60 13.45 14.34
C PHE A 256 -14.89 13.92 12.91
N ASN A 257 -13.95 14.62 12.28
CA ASN A 257 -14.14 15.14 10.93
C ASN A 257 -14.27 14.00 9.90
N ASP A 258 -13.48 12.93 10.03
CA ASP A 258 -13.58 11.74 9.16
C ASP A 258 -14.95 11.04 9.34
N CYS A 259 -15.41 10.86 10.59
CA CYS A 259 -16.72 10.28 10.91
C CYS A 259 -17.87 11.16 10.37
N PHE A 260 -17.79 12.47 10.60
CA PHE A 260 -18.73 13.46 10.06
C PHE A 260 -18.79 13.43 8.53
N TYR A 261 -17.64 13.40 7.87
CA TYR A 261 -17.53 13.34 6.41
C TYR A 261 -18.25 12.10 5.88
N ASN A 262 -17.97 10.92 6.44
CA ASN A 262 -18.60 9.66 6.03
C ASN A 262 -20.13 9.66 6.27
N TYR A 263 -20.58 10.11 7.46
CA TYR A 263 -21.99 10.24 7.78
C TYR A 263 -22.74 11.07 6.73
N MET A 264 -22.18 12.22 6.39
CA MET A 264 -22.80 13.15 5.46
C MET A 264 -22.71 12.67 4.00
N LEU A 265 -21.60 12.06 3.61
CA LEU A 265 -21.40 11.48 2.28
C LEU A 265 -22.38 10.33 2.02
N TRP A 266 -22.68 9.51 3.02
CA TRP A 266 -23.66 8.41 2.92
C TRP A 266 -25.12 8.90 2.91
N GLY A 267 -25.34 10.21 2.95
CA GLY A 267 -26.66 10.80 2.79
C GLY A 267 -27.52 10.76 4.04
N PHE A 268 -26.94 10.64 5.24
CA PHE A 268 -27.71 10.70 6.49
C PHE A 268 -28.14 12.13 6.87
N ASP A 269 -29.08 12.25 7.80
CA ASP A 269 -29.77 13.50 8.09
C ASP A 269 -29.00 14.40 9.07
N LEU A 270 -28.91 15.69 8.75
CA LEU A 270 -28.14 16.66 9.54
C LEU A 270 -28.80 16.98 10.89
N GLU A 271 -30.13 16.97 10.97
CA GLU A 271 -30.84 17.20 12.24
C GLU A 271 -30.58 16.04 13.20
N ARG A 272 -30.70 14.79 12.73
CA ARG A 272 -30.41 13.59 13.53
C ARG A 272 -28.97 13.55 14.03
N LEU A 273 -28.01 13.98 13.22
CA LEU A 273 -26.60 14.06 13.62
C LEU A 273 -26.42 14.87 14.91
N CYS A 274 -27.18 15.94 15.11
CA CYS A 274 -27.09 16.76 16.32
C CYS A 274 -27.36 15.95 17.60
N GLY A 275 -28.13 14.85 17.52
CA GLY A 275 -28.39 13.94 18.64
C GLY A 275 -27.28 12.93 18.92
N TYR A 276 -26.30 12.76 18.04
CA TYR A 276 -25.18 11.82 18.21
C TYR A 276 -23.91 12.51 18.72
N VAL A 277 -23.78 13.81 18.48
CA VAL A 277 -22.56 14.57 18.75
C VAL A 277 -22.46 14.98 20.23
N SER A 278 -21.29 14.77 20.81
CA SER A 278 -20.94 15.36 22.12
C SER A 278 -20.40 16.78 21.94
N PHE A 279 -21.11 17.77 22.48
CA PHE A 279 -20.78 19.19 22.36
C PHE A 279 -19.84 19.73 23.45
N GLN A 280 -19.49 18.91 24.44
CA GLN A 280 -18.61 19.30 25.54
C GLN A 280 -17.18 18.85 25.27
N ASP A 281 -16.20 19.74 25.47
CA ASP A 281 -14.80 19.37 25.47
C ASP A 281 -14.38 18.68 26.78
N GLY A 282 -13.09 18.32 26.90
CA GLY A 282 -12.56 17.66 28.10
C GLY A 282 -12.59 18.53 29.37
N GLU A 283 -12.81 19.84 29.22
CA GLU A 283 -12.92 20.82 30.31
C GLU A 283 -14.39 21.19 30.59
N GLY A 284 -15.34 20.63 29.83
CA GLY A 284 -16.77 20.90 29.95
C GLY A 284 -17.25 22.13 29.18
N ASN A 285 -16.41 22.78 28.37
CA ASN A 285 -16.83 23.91 27.55
C ASN A 285 -17.67 23.44 26.36
N LEU A 286 -18.75 24.16 26.07
CA LEU A 286 -19.63 23.89 24.93
C LEU A 286 -19.03 24.42 23.62
N LYS A 287 -19.06 23.60 22.56
CA LYS A 287 -18.39 23.87 21.27
C LYS A 287 -19.36 23.86 20.07
N TYR A 288 -20.53 24.48 20.21
CA TYR A 288 -21.53 24.53 19.12
C TYR A 288 -21.02 25.28 17.88
N ASP A 289 -20.22 26.32 18.07
CA ASP A 289 -19.57 27.09 17.00
C ASP A 289 -18.63 26.21 16.16
N ILE A 290 -17.86 25.33 16.81
CA ILE A 290 -16.96 24.39 16.12
C ILE A 290 -17.77 23.40 15.28
N PHE A 291 -18.88 22.87 15.82
CA PHE A 291 -19.74 21.96 15.08
C PHE A 291 -20.38 22.65 13.86
N ILE A 292 -20.97 23.84 14.03
CA ILE A 292 -21.56 24.60 12.92
C ILE A 292 -20.49 24.92 11.87
N LYS A 293 -19.28 25.31 12.30
CA LYS A 293 -18.16 25.52 11.38
C LYS A 293 -17.80 24.25 10.60
N CYS A 294 -17.79 23.08 11.25
CA CYS A 294 -17.56 21.80 10.57
C CYS A 294 -18.60 21.54 9.47
N VAL A 295 -19.89 21.79 9.76
CA VAL A 295 -20.98 21.70 8.78
C VAL A 295 -20.80 22.68 7.62
N MET A 296 -20.37 23.91 7.91
CA MET A 296 -20.14 24.92 6.88
C MET A 296 -18.88 24.64 6.04
N ASP A 297 -17.82 24.13 6.65
CA ASP A 297 -16.57 23.69 5.98
C ASP A 297 -16.83 22.56 4.97
N ALA A 298 -17.92 21.80 5.12
CA ALA A 298 -18.34 20.78 4.16
C ALA A 298 -18.95 21.33 2.87
N LYS A 299 -19.23 22.64 2.81
CA LYS A 299 -19.73 23.37 1.64
C LYS A 299 -20.98 22.77 1.00
N PHE A 300 -21.89 22.20 1.79
CA PHE A 300 -23.14 21.62 1.26
C PHE A 300 -23.98 22.61 0.45
N HIS A 301 -23.92 23.90 0.78
CA HIS A 301 -24.69 24.95 0.12
C HIS A 301 -24.18 25.32 -1.28
N LEU A 302 -23.03 24.79 -1.71
CA LEU A 302 -22.51 24.94 -3.06
C LEU A 302 -22.85 23.69 -3.88
N VAL A 303 -23.41 23.89 -5.07
CA VAL A 303 -23.68 22.80 -6.02
C VAL A 303 -22.34 22.33 -6.61
N ASP A 304 -21.60 23.26 -7.20
CA ASP A 304 -20.30 22.99 -7.81
C ASP A 304 -19.18 23.24 -6.80
N LYS A 305 -18.46 22.18 -6.45
CA LYS A 305 -17.31 22.21 -5.54
C LYS A 305 -16.38 21.03 -5.81
N ASN A 306 -15.07 21.26 -5.65
CA ASN A 306 -14.08 20.19 -5.73
C ASN A 306 -14.10 19.37 -4.43
N CYS A 307 -14.46 18.09 -4.54
CA CYS A 307 -14.50 17.15 -3.42
C CYS A 307 -13.37 16.10 -3.49
N GLU A 308 -12.44 16.24 -4.44
CA GLU A 308 -11.28 15.37 -4.52
C GLU A 308 -10.37 15.59 -3.32
N ASP A 309 -9.89 14.48 -2.76
CA ASP A 309 -8.93 14.49 -1.66
C ASP A 309 -7.71 13.69 -2.09
N ALA A 310 -6.63 14.41 -2.42
CA ALA A 310 -5.37 13.81 -2.87
C ALA A 310 -4.70 12.93 -1.80
N LEU A 311 -5.13 13.01 -0.53
CA LEU A 311 -4.65 12.16 0.55
C LEU A 311 -5.53 10.92 0.75
N LYS A 312 -6.72 10.86 0.15
CA LYS A 312 -7.60 9.70 0.31
C LYS A 312 -7.14 8.57 -0.63
N ILE A 313 -7.00 7.36 -0.08
CA ILE A 313 -6.76 6.17 -0.89
C ILE A 313 -8.00 5.90 -1.73
N ASP A 314 -7.82 5.94 -3.05
CA ASP A 314 -8.85 5.50 -3.99
C ASP A 314 -9.02 3.99 -3.90
N GLN A 315 -10.25 3.55 -3.64
CA GLN A 315 -10.56 2.13 -3.56
C GLN A 315 -10.58 1.44 -4.93
N GLU A 316 -10.65 2.20 -6.01
CA GLU A 316 -10.62 1.67 -7.38
C GLU A 316 -9.21 1.68 -8.00
N GLU A 317 -8.21 2.23 -7.28
CA GLU A 317 -6.81 2.19 -7.72
C GLU A 317 -6.31 0.75 -7.83
N GLU A 318 -5.72 0.40 -8.98
CA GLU A 318 -5.19 -0.93 -9.26
C GLU A 318 -3.74 -1.09 -8.81
N HIS A 319 -3.02 0.03 -8.71
CA HIS A 319 -1.63 0.04 -8.27
C HIS A 319 -1.50 -0.08 -6.74
N PRO A 320 -0.50 -0.83 -6.24
CA PRO A 320 -0.18 -0.85 -4.82
C PRO A 320 0.27 0.53 -4.37
N TYR A 321 -0.32 1.04 -3.28
CA TYR A 321 0.22 2.20 -2.59
C TYR A 321 1.32 1.77 -1.62
N GLY A 322 2.34 2.61 -1.46
CA GLY A 322 3.47 2.36 -0.57
C GLY A 322 3.33 3.02 0.81
N ILE A 323 4.32 2.76 1.67
CA ILE A 323 4.40 3.38 3.01
C ILE A 323 4.40 4.91 2.97
N TRP A 324 4.92 5.51 1.91
CA TRP A 324 4.94 6.97 1.72
C TRP A 324 3.55 7.57 1.58
N THR A 325 2.59 6.82 1.03
CA THR A 325 1.17 7.25 0.97
C THR A 325 0.60 7.38 2.39
N LEU A 326 0.86 6.40 3.25
CA LEU A 326 0.43 6.44 4.65
C LEU A 326 1.13 7.55 5.44
N MET A 327 2.42 7.79 5.19
CA MET A 327 3.16 8.91 5.77
C MET A 327 2.58 10.26 5.32
N ALA A 328 2.23 10.40 4.05
CA ALA A 328 1.63 11.62 3.51
C ALA A 328 0.25 11.90 4.15
N GLN A 329 -0.60 10.88 4.28
CA GLN A 329 -1.89 11.00 5.00
C GLN A 329 -1.74 11.51 6.42
N PHE A 330 -0.68 11.09 7.12
CA PHE A 330 -0.38 11.54 8.47
C PHE A 330 0.18 12.97 8.48
N ALA A 331 1.26 13.21 7.72
CA ALA A 331 2.01 14.46 7.69
C ALA A 331 1.16 15.64 7.19
N PHE A 332 0.28 15.38 6.22
CA PHE A 332 -0.58 16.38 5.60
C PHE A 332 -2.05 16.23 6.01
N SER A 333 -2.35 15.56 7.13
CA SER A 333 -3.73 15.35 7.60
C SER A 333 -4.57 16.65 7.71
N GLY A 334 -3.94 17.80 7.95
CA GLY A 334 -4.60 19.11 7.94
C GLY A 334 -5.08 19.61 6.57
N ALA A 335 -4.58 19.01 5.49
CA ALA A 335 -4.94 19.28 4.10
C ALA A 335 -5.98 18.30 3.53
N LYS A 336 -6.54 17.40 4.34
CA LYS A 336 -7.69 16.58 3.92
C LYS A 336 -8.85 17.48 3.48
N ASN A 337 -9.52 17.10 2.40
CA ASN A 337 -10.63 17.87 1.88
C ASN A 337 -11.87 17.70 2.76
N LYS A 338 -12.36 18.80 3.33
CA LYS A 338 -13.55 18.81 4.19
C LYS A 338 -14.85 18.82 3.39
N LYS A 339 -14.80 19.22 2.11
CA LYS A 339 -15.95 19.39 1.23
C LYS A 339 -16.56 18.03 0.94
N VAL A 340 -17.84 17.86 1.26
CA VAL A 340 -18.55 16.58 1.04
C VAL A 340 -19.30 16.63 -0.29
N ASN A 341 -19.21 15.58 -1.11
CA ASN A 341 -19.97 15.48 -2.37
C ASN A 341 -21.48 15.27 -2.12
N ARG A 342 -22.14 16.33 -1.67
CA ARG A 342 -23.57 16.42 -1.38
C ARG A 342 -24.00 17.87 -1.42
N TYR A 343 -25.21 18.12 -1.94
CA TYR A 343 -25.82 19.44 -1.91
C TYR A 343 -26.96 19.49 -0.89
N ILE A 344 -26.98 20.53 -0.05
CA ILE A 344 -28.06 20.87 0.87
C ILE A 344 -28.22 22.39 0.82
N PRO A 345 -29.38 22.93 0.42
CA PRO A 345 -29.61 24.38 0.40
C PRO A 345 -29.34 25.03 1.77
N ILE A 346 -28.77 26.24 1.77
CA ILE A 346 -28.42 26.94 3.03
C ILE A 346 -29.61 27.10 3.99
N LYS A 347 -30.83 27.25 3.45
CA LYS A 347 -32.07 27.33 4.24
C LYS A 347 -32.38 26.01 4.97
N GLU A 348 -32.13 24.88 4.31
CA GLU A 348 -32.33 23.56 4.91
C GLU A 348 -31.26 23.27 5.96
N ILE A 349 -30.00 23.67 5.72
CA ILE A 349 -28.93 23.62 6.71
C ILE A 349 -29.34 24.37 7.98
N ARG A 350 -29.78 25.63 7.83
CA ARG A 350 -30.28 26.46 8.95
C ARG A 350 -31.45 25.80 9.66
N SER A 351 -32.41 25.27 8.92
CA SER A 351 -33.59 24.62 9.50
C SER A 351 -33.20 23.40 10.34
N ALA A 352 -32.33 22.53 9.81
CA ALA A 352 -31.89 21.31 10.51
C ALA A 352 -31.08 21.63 11.76
N LEU A 353 -30.14 22.59 11.68
CA LEU A 353 -29.34 23.01 12.82
C LEU A 353 -30.17 23.74 13.89
N ASN A 354 -31.11 24.61 13.49
CA ASN A 354 -32.01 25.24 14.45
C ASN A 354 -32.93 24.23 15.14
N ALA A 355 -33.41 23.21 14.42
CA ALA A 355 -34.19 22.13 15.01
C ALA A 355 -33.37 21.30 16.02
N GLY A 356 -32.10 21.01 15.72
CA GLY A 356 -31.24 20.19 16.58
C GLY A 356 -30.60 20.93 17.77
N ILE A 357 -30.16 22.18 17.59
CA ILE A 357 -29.34 22.93 18.57
C ILE A 357 -29.71 24.42 18.71
N GLY A 358 -30.80 24.88 18.09
CA GLY A 358 -31.19 26.30 18.09
C GLY A 358 -31.59 26.85 19.46
N ASP A 359 -32.00 25.99 20.40
CA ASP A 359 -32.24 26.37 21.80
C ASP A 359 -30.95 26.52 22.62
N LYS A 360 -29.80 26.09 22.07
CA LYS A 360 -28.49 26.12 22.75
C LYS A 360 -27.57 27.23 22.24
N CYS A 361 -27.73 27.69 21.00
CA CYS A 361 -26.87 28.71 20.39
C CYS A 361 -27.58 29.47 19.25
N ASN A 362 -27.07 30.64 18.88
CA ASN A 362 -27.57 31.40 17.74
C ASN A 362 -26.96 30.86 16.43
N VAL A 363 -27.60 29.83 15.87
CA VAL A 363 -27.14 29.17 14.62
C VAL A 363 -27.00 30.16 13.48
N ASP A 364 -27.99 31.05 13.31
CA ASP A 364 -28.04 31.94 12.15
C ASP A 364 -26.91 32.97 12.16
N GLU A 365 -26.58 33.52 13.34
CA GLU A 365 -25.47 34.45 13.52
C GLU A 365 -24.11 33.80 13.23
N ILE A 366 -23.91 32.55 13.65
CA ILE A 366 -22.66 31.82 13.40
C ILE A 366 -22.49 31.53 11.90
N ILE A 367 -23.56 31.13 11.21
CA ILE A 367 -23.54 30.89 9.77
C ILE A 367 -23.32 32.21 9.01
N ASP A 368 -23.98 33.30 9.40
CA ASP A 368 -23.80 34.61 8.76
C ASP A 368 -22.36 35.12 8.91
N ALA A 369 -21.77 34.99 10.10
CA ALA A 369 -20.38 35.34 10.34
C ALA A 369 -19.42 34.48 9.50
N TYR A 370 -19.72 33.19 9.33
CA TYR A 370 -18.94 32.30 8.46
C TYR A 370 -18.99 32.75 6.99
N LEU A 371 -20.20 32.98 6.46
CA LEU A 371 -20.40 33.38 5.06
C LEU A 371 -19.81 34.75 4.75
N ALA A 372 -19.88 35.70 5.69
CA ALA A 372 -19.25 37.00 5.55
C ALA A 372 -17.72 36.86 5.44
N LYS A 373 -17.11 36.05 6.30
CA LYS A 373 -15.66 35.78 6.26
C LYS A 373 -15.25 35.04 4.99
N GLU A 374 -16.06 34.11 4.50
CA GLU A 374 -15.82 33.41 3.24
C GLU A 374 -15.90 34.37 2.03
N ALA A 375 -16.84 35.31 2.02
CA ALA A 375 -16.96 36.30 0.96
C ALA A 375 -15.76 37.26 0.85
N GLU A 376 -14.97 37.41 1.92
CA GLU A 376 -13.73 38.18 1.96
C GLU A 376 -12.50 37.39 1.46
N GLN A 377 -12.64 36.08 1.23
CA GLN A 377 -11.53 35.25 0.75
C GLN A 377 -11.16 35.58 -0.70
N MET A 378 -9.86 35.50 -1.00
CA MET A 378 -9.35 35.73 -2.35
C MET A 378 -9.14 34.39 -3.04
N LYS A 379 -9.59 34.27 -4.29
CA LYS A 379 -9.28 33.07 -5.08
C LYS A 379 -7.85 33.17 -5.60
N ILE A 380 -6.97 32.31 -5.10
CA ILE A 380 -5.55 32.27 -5.45
C ILE A 380 -5.29 30.98 -6.23
N ASN A 381 -4.68 31.10 -7.41
CA ASN A 381 -4.24 29.96 -8.21
C ASN A 381 -2.74 29.77 -8.02
N ILE A 382 -2.35 28.75 -7.26
CA ILE A 382 -0.95 28.39 -6.98
C ILE A 382 -0.26 27.81 -8.23
N MET A 383 -1.03 27.40 -9.24
CA MET A 383 -0.44 26.89 -10.48
C MET A 383 0.25 27.97 -11.31
N ASP A 384 -0.11 29.24 -11.15
CA ASP A 384 0.45 30.37 -11.91
C ASP A 384 1.98 30.48 -11.67
N GLU A 385 2.74 30.91 -12.68
CA GLU A 385 4.22 30.94 -12.63
C GLU A 385 4.78 32.01 -11.67
N ASP A 386 4.01 33.05 -11.37
CA ASP A 386 4.42 34.24 -10.62
C ASP A 386 3.71 34.38 -9.24
N VAL A 387 3.35 33.28 -8.60
CA VAL A 387 2.69 33.32 -7.27
C VAL A 387 3.70 33.74 -6.20
N SER A 388 3.38 34.80 -5.45
CA SER A 388 4.24 35.27 -4.35
C SER A 388 4.18 34.32 -3.15
N ASP A 389 5.25 34.29 -2.35
CA ASP A 389 5.27 33.52 -1.09
C ASP A 389 4.11 33.93 -0.15
N GLU A 390 3.72 35.22 -0.15
CA GLU A 390 2.60 35.73 0.65
C GLU A 390 1.25 35.19 0.17
N ASP A 391 1.04 35.13 -1.15
CA ASP A 391 -0.18 34.57 -1.75
C ASP A 391 -0.27 33.06 -1.53
N PHE A 392 0.86 32.35 -1.60
CA PHE A 392 0.94 30.92 -1.31
C PHE A 392 0.56 30.62 0.15
N ASP A 393 1.17 31.35 1.10
CA ASP A 393 0.84 31.26 2.53
C ASP A 393 -0.64 31.58 2.80
N MET A 394 -1.18 32.57 2.09
CA MET A 394 -2.57 32.96 2.19
C MET A 394 -3.51 31.86 1.67
N ALA A 395 -3.18 31.24 0.53
CA ALA A 395 -3.96 30.13 -0.04
C ALA A 395 -4.02 28.95 0.93
N ILE A 396 -2.88 28.55 1.53
CA ILE A 396 -2.84 27.49 2.54
C ILE A 396 -3.71 27.83 3.74
N ARG A 397 -3.69 29.08 4.23
CA ARG A 397 -4.50 29.49 5.39
C ARG A 397 -6.00 29.52 5.09
N GLN A 398 -6.39 29.80 3.84
CA GLN A 398 -7.78 29.89 3.42
C GLN A 398 -8.39 28.51 3.12
N ASP A 399 -7.71 27.69 2.32
CA ASP A 399 -8.14 26.35 1.93
C ASP A 399 -6.92 25.42 1.76
N PRO A 400 -6.44 24.79 2.85
CA PRO A 400 -5.28 23.90 2.80
C PRO A 400 -5.45 22.74 1.80
N ALA A 401 -6.68 22.25 1.62
CA ALA A 401 -6.96 21.11 0.76
C ALA A 401 -6.86 21.49 -0.72
N ASP A 402 -7.42 22.64 -1.08
CA ASP A 402 -7.32 23.16 -2.45
C ASP A 402 -5.88 23.53 -2.80
N ALA A 403 -5.16 24.20 -1.88
CA ALA A 403 -3.74 24.50 -2.06
C ALA A 403 -2.90 23.23 -2.26
N PHE A 404 -3.12 22.21 -1.43
CA PHE A 404 -2.43 20.93 -1.56
C PHE A 404 -2.77 20.21 -2.87
N HIS A 405 -4.04 20.17 -3.26
CA HIS A 405 -4.47 19.58 -4.53
C HIS A 405 -3.80 20.26 -5.73
N GLN A 406 -3.75 21.59 -5.78
CA GLN A 406 -3.07 22.32 -6.85
C GLN A 406 -1.56 22.01 -6.92
N VAL A 407 -0.90 21.87 -5.77
CA VAL A 407 0.53 21.46 -5.70
C VAL A 407 0.72 20.03 -6.21
N MET A 408 -0.17 19.11 -5.84
CA MET A 408 -0.11 17.72 -6.29
C MET A 408 -0.37 17.61 -7.79
N GLU A 409 -1.35 18.34 -8.34
CA GLU A 409 -1.64 18.38 -9.78
C GLU A 409 -0.46 18.94 -10.57
N LYS A 410 0.10 20.08 -10.14
CA LYS A 410 1.30 20.65 -10.77
C LYS A 410 2.48 19.66 -10.73
N THR A 411 2.64 18.91 -9.64
CA THR A 411 3.69 17.89 -9.52
C THR A 411 3.43 16.71 -10.46
N ARG A 412 2.17 16.27 -10.58
CA ARG A 412 1.73 15.18 -11.45
C ARG A 412 1.91 15.53 -12.93
N GLU A 413 1.49 16.70 -13.37
CA GLU A 413 1.67 17.19 -14.74
C GLU A 413 3.15 17.24 -15.13
N ASN A 414 3.98 17.87 -14.27
CA ASN A 414 5.43 17.92 -14.47
C ASN A 414 6.10 16.54 -14.41
N GLY A 415 5.49 15.57 -13.74
CA GLY A 415 5.95 14.18 -13.67
C GLY A 415 5.61 13.39 -14.92
N LEU A 416 4.37 13.48 -15.40
CA LEU A 416 3.88 12.80 -16.60
C LEU A 416 4.61 13.25 -17.86
N GLU A 417 4.82 14.57 -18.02
CA GLU A 417 5.62 15.10 -19.14
C GLU A 417 7.05 14.53 -19.17
N LYS A 418 7.61 14.18 -18.01
CA LYS A 418 8.93 13.55 -17.93
C LYS A 418 8.87 12.08 -18.29
N LEU A 419 7.88 11.34 -17.77
CA LEU A 419 7.67 9.91 -18.05
C LEU A 419 7.45 9.64 -19.55
N GLU A 420 6.74 10.52 -20.25
CA GLU A 420 6.50 10.38 -21.71
C GLU A 420 7.73 10.69 -22.57
N LYS A 421 8.74 11.35 -22.01
CA LYS A 421 9.87 11.89 -22.78
C LYS A 421 11.09 10.96 -22.83
N TYR A 422 11.28 10.13 -21.82
CA TYR A 422 12.47 9.28 -21.69
C TYR A 422 12.06 7.84 -21.45
N ASP A 423 12.88 6.90 -21.92
CA ASP A 423 12.69 5.47 -21.70
C ASP A 423 13.11 5.08 -20.27
N ILE A 424 14.18 5.70 -19.75
CA ILE A 424 14.67 5.53 -18.37
C ILE A 424 14.40 6.78 -17.54
N ASN A 425 13.50 6.67 -16.55
CA ASN A 425 12.98 7.81 -15.79
C ASN A 425 13.40 7.84 -14.32
N ASP A 426 13.74 6.70 -13.76
CA ASP A 426 14.27 6.60 -12.40
C ASP A 426 15.46 5.61 -12.34
N TYR A 427 16.06 5.47 -11.17
CA TYR A 427 17.22 4.62 -10.95
C TYR A 427 16.90 3.12 -11.03
N ASP A 428 15.70 2.72 -10.63
CA ASP A 428 15.24 1.32 -10.69
C ASP A 428 14.92 0.86 -12.12
N ASP A 429 14.55 1.78 -13.02
CA ASP A 429 14.41 1.50 -14.45
C ASP A 429 15.73 1.10 -15.12
N MET A 430 16.88 1.53 -14.58
CA MET A 430 18.20 1.37 -15.21
C MET A 430 18.58 -0.09 -15.46
N ILE A 431 18.03 -1.03 -14.67
CA ILE A 431 18.27 -2.47 -14.89
C ILE A 431 17.74 -2.95 -16.24
N PHE A 432 16.79 -2.23 -16.84
CA PHE A 432 16.15 -2.53 -18.13
C PHE A 432 16.71 -1.73 -19.30
N TYR A 433 17.72 -0.88 -19.09
CA TYR A 433 18.32 -0.09 -20.17
C TYR A 433 18.77 -0.95 -21.35
N GLU A 434 18.32 -0.60 -22.54
CA GLU A 434 18.80 -1.15 -23.80
C GLU A 434 19.55 -0.08 -24.59
N LYS A 435 20.50 -0.52 -25.43
CA LYS A 435 21.25 0.39 -26.28
C LYS A 435 20.32 1.20 -27.20
N GLY A 436 20.31 2.51 -26.99
CA GLY A 436 19.50 3.46 -27.76
C GLY A 436 18.39 4.11 -26.94
N ASP A 437 18.12 3.59 -25.74
CA ASP A 437 17.18 4.19 -24.81
C ASP A 437 17.59 5.61 -24.43
N THR A 438 16.59 6.47 -24.35
CA THR A 438 16.73 7.83 -23.85
C THR A 438 16.64 7.86 -22.33
N MET A 439 17.53 8.60 -21.69
CA MET A 439 17.60 8.70 -20.23
C MET A 439 17.46 10.15 -19.78
N ARG A 440 16.82 10.36 -18.62
CA ARG A 440 16.73 11.71 -18.04
C ARG A 440 18.14 12.31 -17.82
N PRO A 441 18.38 13.59 -18.17
CA PRO A 441 19.69 14.22 -18.04
C PRO A 441 20.29 14.19 -16.63
N VAL A 442 19.45 14.26 -15.59
CA VAL A 442 19.90 14.18 -14.19
C VAL A 442 20.47 12.79 -13.86
N LEU A 443 19.87 11.73 -14.42
CA LEU A 443 20.32 10.35 -14.25
C LEU A 443 21.62 10.12 -15.05
N MET A 444 21.70 10.63 -16.28
CA MET A 444 22.92 10.56 -17.08
C MET A 444 24.11 11.23 -16.38
N LYS A 445 23.89 12.43 -15.84
CA LYS A 445 24.91 13.15 -15.06
C LYS A 445 25.31 12.37 -13.81
N SER A 446 24.35 11.82 -13.07
CA SER A 446 24.64 11.00 -11.90
C SER A 446 25.42 9.74 -12.28
N LEU A 447 25.06 9.07 -13.38
CA LEU A 447 25.68 7.86 -13.89
C LEU A 447 27.14 8.11 -14.32
N GLY A 448 27.39 9.14 -15.13
CA GLY A 448 28.73 9.53 -15.56
C GLY A 448 29.63 9.93 -14.39
N GLY A 449 29.13 10.80 -13.50
CA GLY A 449 29.87 11.20 -12.29
C GLY A 449 30.15 10.02 -11.35
N SER A 450 29.21 9.11 -11.17
CA SER A 450 29.41 7.90 -10.36
C SER A 450 30.43 6.96 -11.00
N ARG A 451 30.37 6.79 -12.32
CA ARG A 451 31.35 5.99 -13.06
C ARG A 451 32.77 6.50 -12.86
N LYS A 452 32.97 7.82 -13.01
CA LYS A 452 34.27 8.46 -12.78
C LYS A 452 34.79 8.23 -11.36
N PHE A 453 33.90 8.37 -10.36
CA PHE A 453 34.25 8.07 -8.97
C PHE A 453 34.65 6.60 -8.78
N LEU A 454 33.87 5.66 -9.32
CA LEU A 454 34.16 4.23 -9.22
C LEU A 454 35.50 3.86 -9.89
N ASP A 455 35.85 4.48 -11.02
CA ASP A 455 37.12 4.24 -11.70
C ASP A 455 38.34 4.60 -10.83
N THR A 456 38.22 5.57 -9.91
CA THR A 456 39.32 5.90 -8.98
C THR A 456 39.66 4.76 -8.01
N ALA A 457 38.71 3.86 -7.72
CA ALA A 457 38.96 2.71 -6.85
C ALA A 457 39.90 1.68 -7.52
N LEU A 458 40.04 1.70 -8.85
CA LEU A 458 40.95 0.80 -9.57
C LEU A 458 42.43 1.18 -9.39
N GLU A 459 42.71 2.36 -8.82
CA GLU A 459 44.07 2.79 -8.47
C GLU A 459 44.53 2.28 -7.09
N GLU A 460 43.65 1.60 -6.34
CA GLU A 460 43.97 1.06 -5.01
C GLU A 460 44.98 -0.10 -5.09
N GLU A 461 45.86 -0.18 -4.09
CA GLU A 461 46.85 -1.28 -3.96
C GLU A 461 46.15 -2.64 -3.85
N GLU A 462 45.04 -2.72 -3.11
CA GLU A 462 44.25 -3.95 -2.96
C GLU A 462 43.70 -4.46 -4.30
N PHE A 463 43.29 -3.57 -5.21
CA PHE A 463 42.87 -3.98 -6.55
C PHE A 463 44.03 -4.63 -7.32
N SER A 464 45.20 -4.00 -7.27
CA SER A 464 46.41 -4.53 -7.93
C SER A 464 46.83 -5.88 -7.35
N GLU A 465 46.74 -6.07 -6.04
CA GLU A 465 47.02 -7.35 -5.38
C GLU A 465 46.04 -8.45 -5.80
N LEU A 466 44.73 -8.15 -5.80
CA LEU A 466 43.69 -9.11 -6.21
C LEU A 466 43.79 -9.50 -7.68
N MET A 467 44.31 -8.63 -8.56
CA MET A 467 44.53 -8.93 -9.97
C MET A 467 45.66 -9.95 -10.23
N GLU A 468 46.53 -10.21 -9.25
CA GLU A 468 47.55 -11.25 -9.28
C GLU A 468 47.05 -12.60 -8.70
N GLU A 469 45.90 -12.59 -8.02
CA GLU A 469 45.27 -13.78 -7.45
C GLU A 469 44.42 -14.55 -8.50
N ASP A 470 44.05 -15.80 -8.17
CA ASP A 470 43.19 -16.58 -9.04
C ASP A 470 41.74 -16.03 -9.11
N SER A 471 40.97 -16.50 -10.10
CA SER A 471 39.57 -16.07 -10.29
C SER A 471 38.70 -16.40 -9.08
N ARG A 472 38.94 -17.55 -8.44
CA ARG A 472 38.19 -17.99 -7.27
C ARG A 472 38.36 -17.01 -6.11
N ARG A 473 39.59 -16.58 -5.81
CA ARG A 473 39.85 -15.62 -4.73
C ARG A 473 39.15 -14.28 -4.98
N ARG A 474 39.10 -13.83 -6.24
CA ARG A 474 38.38 -12.61 -6.63
C ARG A 474 36.87 -12.76 -6.44
N CYS A 475 36.28 -13.88 -6.83
CA CYS A 475 34.86 -14.17 -6.58
C CYS A 475 34.54 -14.27 -5.07
N GLU A 476 35.40 -14.95 -4.29
CA GLU A 476 35.28 -15.02 -2.83
C GLU A 476 35.36 -13.63 -2.19
N TRP A 477 36.27 -12.77 -2.66
CA TRP A 477 36.39 -11.39 -2.17
C TRP A 477 35.11 -10.58 -2.41
N LEU A 478 34.46 -10.70 -3.58
CA LEU A 478 33.18 -10.02 -3.83
C LEU A 478 32.11 -10.41 -2.80
N ILE A 479 32.03 -11.71 -2.46
CA ILE A 479 31.08 -12.20 -1.46
C ILE A 479 31.46 -11.74 -0.05
N GLU A 480 32.75 -11.76 0.30
CA GLU A 480 33.26 -11.27 1.59
C GLU A 480 32.97 -9.77 1.79
N GLN A 481 33.06 -8.98 0.73
CA GLN A 481 32.80 -7.54 0.76
C GLN A 481 31.34 -7.15 0.51
N ASN A 482 30.46 -8.09 0.14
CA ASN A 482 29.08 -7.77 -0.14
C ASN A 482 28.31 -7.33 1.12
N ARG A 483 28.04 -6.03 1.22
CA ARG A 483 27.27 -5.41 2.30
C ARG A 483 25.83 -5.08 1.92
N TYR A 484 25.54 -5.07 0.63
CA TYR A 484 24.45 -4.27 0.06
C TYR A 484 23.58 -5.07 -0.90
N PHE A 485 24.20 -5.87 -1.76
CA PHE A 485 23.56 -6.40 -2.94
C PHE A 485 22.88 -7.74 -2.66
N LEU A 486 21.59 -7.79 -2.94
CA LEU A 486 20.81 -9.02 -3.00
C LEU A 486 20.33 -9.22 -4.44
N MET A 487 21.19 -9.81 -5.27
CA MET A 487 20.96 -10.04 -6.70
C MET A 487 20.51 -11.47 -6.99
N ARG A 488 20.12 -11.72 -8.23
CA ARG A 488 19.66 -13.04 -8.69
C ARG A 488 20.84 -14.01 -8.79
N ASP A 489 20.58 -15.27 -8.54
CA ASP A 489 21.50 -16.37 -8.79
C ASP A 489 22.10 -16.33 -10.20
N LYS A 490 21.29 -16.09 -11.23
CA LYS A 490 21.78 -15.96 -12.61
C LYS A 490 22.74 -14.78 -12.83
N ASP A 491 22.60 -13.69 -12.07
CA ASP A 491 23.48 -12.53 -12.20
C ASP A 491 24.82 -12.82 -11.54
N TRP A 492 24.81 -13.49 -10.38
CA TRP A 492 26.03 -13.97 -9.74
C TRP A 492 26.79 -14.98 -10.61
N GLU A 493 26.09 -15.93 -11.23
CA GLU A 493 26.66 -16.88 -12.19
C GLU A 493 27.39 -16.13 -13.32
N LYS A 494 26.74 -15.13 -13.93
CA LYS A 494 27.34 -14.30 -14.98
C LYS A 494 28.59 -13.57 -14.47
N ILE A 495 28.52 -12.91 -13.32
CA ILE A 495 29.64 -12.15 -12.75
C ILE A 495 30.86 -13.06 -12.53
N PHE A 496 30.65 -14.27 -11.99
CA PHE A 496 31.75 -15.21 -11.73
C PHE A 496 32.32 -15.76 -13.04
N ALA A 497 31.46 -16.13 -14.00
CA ALA A 497 31.91 -16.53 -15.33
C ALA A 497 32.73 -15.42 -16.02
N ASP A 498 32.28 -14.17 -15.96
CA ASP A 498 32.97 -13.03 -16.56
C ASP A 498 34.39 -12.84 -15.99
N ILE A 499 34.60 -13.08 -14.68
CA ILE A 499 35.90 -12.99 -13.98
C ILE A 499 36.81 -14.18 -14.31
N GLU A 500 36.24 -15.38 -14.41
CA GLU A 500 36.97 -16.61 -14.74
C GLU A 500 37.46 -16.61 -16.19
N GLU A 501 36.62 -16.15 -17.11
CA GLU A 501 36.93 -16.08 -18.54
C GLU A 501 37.87 -14.91 -18.87
N ASN A 502 37.69 -13.76 -18.21
CA ASN A 502 38.50 -12.58 -18.45
C ASN A 502 38.85 -11.87 -17.13
N LYS A 503 40.14 -11.91 -16.78
CA LYS A 503 40.62 -11.31 -15.53
C LYS A 503 40.30 -9.82 -15.41
N GLU A 504 40.27 -9.09 -16.53
CA GLU A 504 40.02 -7.63 -16.56
C GLU A 504 38.56 -7.29 -16.24
N SER A 505 37.63 -8.24 -16.40
CA SER A 505 36.22 -8.06 -16.02
C SER A 505 36.07 -7.75 -14.53
N PHE A 506 37.02 -8.17 -13.69
CA PHE A 506 37.02 -7.87 -12.25
C PHE A 506 37.01 -6.35 -11.98
N GLY A 507 37.62 -5.54 -12.84
CA GLY A 507 37.62 -4.08 -12.73
C GLY A 507 36.23 -3.45 -12.83
N ARG A 508 35.24 -4.13 -13.43
CA ARG A 508 33.84 -3.68 -13.38
C ARG A 508 33.25 -3.82 -11.98
N TYR A 509 33.50 -4.94 -11.34
CA TYR A 509 32.80 -5.34 -10.11
C TYR A 509 33.48 -4.79 -8.87
N TYR A 510 34.82 -4.80 -8.81
CA TYR A 510 35.59 -4.39 -7.63
C TYR A 510 35.13 -3.05 -7.02
N PRO A 511 35.00 -1.95 -7.79
CA PRO A 511 34.62 -0.66 -7.22
C PRO A 511 33.27 -0.68 -6.51
N LEU A 512 32.29 -1.40 -7.06
CA LEU A 512 30.91 -1.43 -6.57
C LEU A 512 30.80 -2.15 -5.21
N PHE A 513 31.69 -3.10 -4.92
CA PHE A 513 31.77 -3.79 -3.63
C PHE A 513 32.72 -3.10 -2.65
N ARG A 514 33.53 -2.15 -3.13
CA ARG A 514 34.52 -1.41 -2.33
C ARG A 514 33.95 -0.14 -1.69
N VAL A 515 33.03 0.53 -2.37
CA VAL A 515 32.49 1.83 -1.95
C VAL A 515 31.29 1.71 -1.01
N ARG A 516 31.04 2.76 -0.22
CA ARG A 516 29.86 2.85 0.63
C ARG A 516 28.69 3.43 -0.17
N ILE A 517 27.55 2.73 -0.15
CA ILE A 517 26.30 3.19 -0.78
C ILE A 517 25.40 3.79 0.31
N GLU A 518 24.98 5.04 0.12
CA GLU A 518 24.24 5.82 1.14
C GLU A 518 22.78 6.15 0.77
N SER A 519 22.29 5.75 -0.41
CA SER A 519 20.89 5.93 -0.80
C SER A 519 20.36 4.81 -1.68
N ASP A 520 19.03 4.63 -1.69
CA ASP A 520 18.35 3.59 -2.49
C ASP A 520 18.57 3.80 -3.99
N GLY A 521 18.48 5.03 -4.50
CA GLY A 521 18.74 5.28 -5.93
C GLY A 521 20.19 4.95 -6.35
N LEU A 522 21.18 5.19 -5.48
CA LEU A 522 22.55 4.74 -5.75
C LEU A 522 22.69 3.22 -5.70
N MET A 523 21.90 2.54 -4.85
CA MET A 523 21.83 1.08 -4.82
C MET A 523 21.30 0.54 -6.15
N ASP A 524 20.17 1.07 -6.61
CA ASP A 524 19.51 0.63 -7.85
C ASP A 524 20.43 0.83 -9.07
N MET A 525 21.08 1.99 -9.18
CA MET A 525 22.10 2.26 -10.20
C MET A 525 23.29 1.29 -10.11
N SER A 526 23.76 1.00 -8.89
CA SER A 526 24.89 0.09 -8.68
C SER A 526 24.53 -1.33 -9.11
N ILE A 527 23.33 -1.80 -8.79
CA ILE A 527 22.80 -3.09 -9.26
C ILE A 527 22.73 -3.10 -10.79
N ALA A 528 22.21 -2.03 -11.41
CA ALA A 528 22.14 -1.92 -12.86
C ALA A 528 23.54 -2.00 -13.51
N LEU A 529 24.53 -1.29 -12.96
CA LEU A 529 25.92 -1.37 -13.42
C LEU A 529 26.54 -2.77 -13.27
N LEU A 530 26.12 -3.56 -12.27
CA LEU A 530 26.58 -4.94 -12.09
C LEU A 530 26.04 -5.88 -13.17
N ILE A 531 24.76 -5.74 -13.54
CA ILE A 531 24.06 -6.78 -14.30
C ILE A 531 23.73 -6.40 -15.75
N ASN A 532 23.75 -5.10 -16.10
CA ASN A 532 23.41 -4.61 -17.42
C ASN A 532 24.67 -4.15 -18.17
N ASP A 533 25.06 -4.93 -19.19
CA ASP A 533 26.28 -4.70 -19.96
C ASP A 533 26.21 -3.44 -20.84
N ASP A 534 25.05 -3.16 -21.43
CA ASP A 534 24.83 -1.98 -22.27
C ASP A 534 24.89 -0.70 -21.44
N LEU A 535 24.26 -0.70 -20.26
CA LEU A 535 24.32 0.44 -19.34
C LEU A 535 25.75 0.66 -18.84
N TYR A 536 26.46 -0.41 -18.50
CA TYR A 536 27.85 -0.33 -18.07
C TYR A 536 28.73 0.32 -19.15
N ALA A 537 28.59 -0.11 -20.41
CA ALA A 537 29.31 0.50 -21.53
C ALA A 537 28.93 1.97 -21.72
N TYR A 538 27.63 2.29 -21.66
CA TYR A 538 27.14 3.66 -21.80
C TYR A 538 27.65 4.58 -20.68
N SER A 539 27.73 4.09 -19.44
CA SER A 539 28.24 4.88 -18.31
C SER A 539 29.67 5.38 -18.53
N LYS A 540 30.49 4.63 -19.28
CA LYS A 540 31.85 5.01 -19.63
C LYS A 540 31.86 6.17 -20.64
N GLU A 541 31.00 6.11 -21.66
CA GLU A 541 30.85 7.19 -22.63
C GLU A 541 30.44 8.50 -21.94
N LEU A 542 29.56 8.41 -20.94
CA LEU A 542 29.14 9.58 -20.15
C LEU A 542 30.25 10.14 -19.28
N ALA A 543 31.08 9.29 -18.67
CA ALA A 543 32.21 9.73 -17.86
C ALA A 543 33.28 10.47 -18.70
N GLU A 544 33.49 10.05 -19.95
CA GLU A 544 34.40 10.71 -20.90
C GLU A 544 33.84 12.06 -21.37
N GLN A 545 32.51 12.20 -21.51
CA GLN A 545 31.86 13.45 -21.93
C GLN A 545 31.89 14.56 -20.87
N GLU A 546 32.04 14.25 -19.58
CA GLU A 546 32.21 15.26 -18.52
C GLU A 546 33.64 15.85 -18.47
N GLU A 547 34.58 15.37 -19.29
CA GLU A 547 35.94 15.91 -19.37
C GLU A 547 36.11 17.05 -20.41
N GLU A 548 35.12 17.25 -21.29
CA GLU A 548 35.00 18.40 -22.20
C GLU A 548 34.14 19.53 -21.60
#